data_AF-A0A5F1HSE7-F1
#
_entry.id   AF-A0A5F1HSE7-F1
#
_cell.length_a   1.000
_cell.length_b   1.000
_cell.length_c   1.000
_cell.angle_alpha   90.00
_cell.angle_beta   90.00
_cell.angle_gamma   90.00
#
_symmetry.space_group_name_H-M   'P 1'
#
loop_
_entity.id
_entity.type
_entity.pdbx_description
1 polymer ?
#
loop_
_entity_poly.entity_id
_entity_poly.type
_entity_poly.pdbx_seq_one_letter_code
_entity_poly.pdbx_strand_id
1 'polypeptide(L)' 'MKKRTFTPEFKKEAVALVNEQGYTIAKAAVSLGINDRTLRGWVVGKRRLSTVWSRIQDPVT' A
#
# COMPACT_ATOMS: atom_id res chain seq x y z
N MET A 1 -17.64 -5.87 13.21
CA MET A 1 -17.16 -5.44 11.87
C MET A 1 -15.83 -6.12 11.59
N LYS A 2 -15.72 -6.91 10.52
CA LYS A 2 -14.50 -7.69 10.19
C LYS A 2 -13.52 -6.75 9.48
N LYS A 3 -12.35 -6.49 10.06
CA LYS A 3 -11.30 -5.70 9.39
C LYS A 3 -10.79 -6.53 8.21
N ARG A 4 -10.85 -5.97 7.00
CA ARG A 4 -10.18 -6.58 5.84
C ARG A 4 -8.67 -6.51 6.08
N THR A 5 -8.06 -7.67 6.30
CA THR A 5 -6.61 -7.80 6.42
C THR A 5 -6.04 -7.91 5.01
N PHE A 6 -5.20 -6.94 4.64
CA PHE A 6 -4.44 -6.99 3.40
C PHE A 6 -3.05 -7.55 3.68
N THR A 7 -2.60 -8.47 2.83
CA THR A 7 -1.26 -9.04 2.91
C THR A 7 -0.21 -7.95 2.65
N PRO A 8 1.01 -8.10 3.21
CA PRO A 8 2.07 -7.14 2.98
C PRO A 8 2.49 -7.05 1.50
N GLU A 9 2.45 -8.15 0.75
CA GLU A 9 2.75 -8.19 -0.69
C GLU A 9 1.76 -7.35 -1.48
N PHE A 10 0.45 -7.49 -1.18
CA PHE A 10 -0.61 -6.72 -1.82
C PHE A 10 -0.43 -5.22 -1.61
N LYS A 11 0.00 -4.83 -0.41
CA LYS A 11 0.27 -3.41 -0.10
C LYS A 11 1.49 -2.89 -0.87
N LYS A 12 2.52 -3.73 -1.07
CA LYS A 12 3.73 -3.38 -1.84
C LYS A 12 3.37 -3.17 -3.30
N GLU A 13 2.63 -4.09 -3.90
CA GLU A 13 2.15 -3.95 -5.28
C GLU A 13 1.29 -2.70 -5.44
N ALA A 14 0.39 -2.43 -4.49
CA ALA A 14 -0.46 -1.24 -4.54
C ALA A 14 0.33 0.09 -4.52
N VAL A 15 1.40 0.14 -3.73
CA VAL A 15 2.28 1.31 -3.64
C VAL A 15 3.22 1.39 -4.84
N ALA A 16 3.69 0.27 -5.38
CA ALA A 16 4.48 0.21 -6.61
C ALA A 16 3.67 0.70 -7.81
N LEU A 17 2.39 0.33 -7.91
CA LEU A 17 1.49 0.77 -8.98
C LEU A 17 1.38 2.31 -9.05
N VAL A 18 1.31 2.97 -7.89
CA VAL A 18 1.25 4.44 -7.81
C VAL A 18 2.60 5.09 -8.15
N ASN A 19 3.72 4.54 -7.66
CA ASN A 19 5.04 5.16 -7.82
C ASN A 19 5.71 4.84 -9.17
N GLU A 20 5.55 3.61 -9.68
CA GLU A 20 6.24 3.10 -10.87
C GLU A 20 5.41 3.29 -12.14
N GLN A 21 4.09 3.03 -12.09
CA GLN A 21 3.22 3.18 -13.27
C GLN A 21 2.64 4.59 -13.41
N GLY A 22 2.94 5.51 -12.49
CA GLY A 22 2.42 6.87 -12.51
C GLY A 22 0.90 6.96 -12.29
N TYR A 23 0.29 5.92 -11.71
CA TYR A 23 -1.14 5.95 -11.41
C TYR A 23 -1.42 6.91 -10.26
N THR A 24 -2.49 7.69 -10.38
CA THR A 24 -3.00 8.44 -9.23
C THR A 24 -3.54 7.46 -8.19
N ILE A 25 -3.51 7.85 -6.90
CA ILE A 25 -4.00 7.04 -5.79
C ILE A 25 -5.44 6.57 -6.05
N ALA A 26 -6.30 7.44 -6.59
CA ALA A 26 -7.67 7.09 -6.93
C ALA A 26 -7.75 6.01 -8.02
N LYS A 27 -6.95 6.13 -9.10
CA LYS A 27 -6.94 5.18 -10.21
C LYS A 27 -6.40 3.81 -9.77
N ALA A 28 -5.33 3.80 -8.98
CA ALA A 28 -4.79 2.57 -8.40
C ALA A 28 -5.77 1.90 -7.43
N ALA A 29 -6.44 2.68 -6.58
CA ALA A 29 -7.42 2.15 -5.64
C ALA A 29 -8.62 1.49 -6.34
N VAL A 30 -9.13 2.12 -7.41
CA VAL A 30 -10.19 1.55 -8.25
C VAL A 30 -9.71 0.26 -8.92
N SER A 31 -8.50 0.25 -9.49
CA SER A 31 -7.92 -0.95 -10.12
C SER A 31 -7.74 -2.12 -9.17
N LEU A 32 -7.46 -1.83 -7.89
CA LEU A 32 -7.21 -2.83 -6.85
C LEU A 32 -8.46 -3.17 -6.02
N GLY A 33 -9.59 -2.52 -6.29
CA GLY A 33 -10.84 -2.72 -5.52
C GLY A 33 -10.73 -2.34 -4.04
N ILE A 34 -9.86 -1.38 -3.72
CA ILE A 34 -9.67 -0.85 -2.36
C ILE A 34 -10.12 0.60 -2.27
N ASN A 35 -10.32 1.09 -1.04
CA ASN A 35 -10.64 2.47 -0.80
C ASN A 35 -9.40 3.35 -1.01
N ASP A 36 -9.55 4.47 -1.72
CA ASP A 36 -8.49 5.43 -2.01
C ASP A 36 -7.85 6.00 -0.73
N ARG A 37 -8.65 6.18 0.33
CA ARG A 37 -8.18 6.65 1.63
C ARG A 37 -7.26 5.64 2.31
N THR A 38 -7.52 4.34 2.12
CA THR A 38 -6.65 3.27 2.60
C THR A 38 -5.31 3.29 1.87
N LEU A 39 -5.35 3.38 0.53
CA LEU A 39 -4.14 3.45 -0.29
C LEU A 39 -3.33 4.73 -0.02
N ARG A 40 -4.00 5.87 0.15
CA ARG A 40 -3.40 7.14 0.56
C ARG A 40 -2.68 7.01 1.89
N GLY A 41 -3.27 6.30 2.85
CA GLY A 41 -2.65 5.99 4.13
C GLY A 41 -1.37 5.17 3.99
N TRP A 42 -1.29 4.24 3.04
CA TRP A 42 -0.08 3.46 2.78
C TRP A 42 1.01 4.25 2.06
N VAL A 43 0.63 5.08 1.08
CA VAL A 43 1.56 5.94 0.32
C VAL A 43 2.11 7.08 1.18
N VAL A 44 1.26 7.78 1.93
CA VAL A 44 1.63 8.91 2.80
C VAL A 44 2.20 8.45 4.14
N GLY A 45 1.73 7.31 4.66
CA GLY A 45 2.15 6.72 5.93
C GLY A 45 3.61 6.27 5.98
N LYS A 46 4.34 6.28 4.85
CA LYS A 46 5.81 6.15 4.82
C LYS A 46 6.54 7.15 5.73
N ARG A 47 5.88 8.20 6.24
CA ARG A 47 6.53 9.29 6.97
C ARG A 47 6.36 9.27 8.50
N ARG A 48 5.45 8.48 9.08
CA ARG A 48 5.27 8.39 10.55
C ARG A 48 4.71 7.03 10.97
N LEU A 49 5.60 6.18 11.49
CA LEU A 49 5.30 5.08 12.41
C LEU A 49 4.39 3.95 11.88
N SER A 50 5.05 2.89 11.40
CA SER A 50 4.61 1.55 11.76
C SER A 50 5.83 0.63 11.79
N THR A 51 6.22 0.23 13.00
CA THR A 51 7.32 -0.70 13.33
C THR A 51 7.24 -2.05 12.58
N VAL A 52 6.11 -2.33 11.92
CA VAL A 52 5.90 -3.53 11.09
C VAL A 52 6.34 -3.33 9.62
N TRP A 53 6.31 -2.09 9.08
CA TRP A 53 6.61 -1.86 7.66
C TRP A 53 8.10 -1.81 7.32
N SER A 54 8.95 -1.44 8.29
CA SER A 54 10.40 -1.41 8.08
C SER A 54 10.98 -2.81 7.85
N ARG A 55 10.31 -3.86 8.33
CA ARG A 55 10.72 -5.27 8.22
C ARG A 55 10.29 -5.95 6.90
N ILE A 56 9.51 -5.27 6.07
CA ILE A 56 9.03 -5.79 4.78
C ILE A 56 9.93 -5.32 3.62
N GLN A 57 10.87 -4.39 3.90
CA GLN A 57 11.86 -3.93 2.93
C GLN A 57 13.17 -4.75 2.90
N ASP A 58 13.31 -5.78 3.74
CA ASP A 58 14.44 -6.70 3.61
C ASP A 58 14.19 -7.63 2.41
N PRO A 59 15.05 -7.62 1.38
CA PRO A 59 14.97 -8.58 0.30
C PRO A 59 15.43 -9.92 0.85
N VAL A 60 14.50 -10.82 1.17
CA VAL A 60 14.83 -12.24 1.30
C VAL A 60 14.27 -12.94 0.06
N THR A 61 15.24 -13.34 -0.79
CA THR A 61 15.21 -14.25 -1.95
C THR A 61 13.98 -14.20 -2.85
#